data_AF-A0A8A2VII7-F1
#
_entry.id   AF-A0A8A2VII7-F1
#
_cell.length_a   1.000
_cell.length_b   1.000
_cell.length_c   1.000
_cell.angle_alpha   90.00
_cell.angle_beta   90.00
_cell.angle_gamma   90.00
#
_symmetry.space_group_name_H-M   'P 1'
#
loop_
_entity.id
_entity.type
_entity.pdbx_description
1 polymer ?
#
loop_
_entity_poly.entity_id
_entity_poly.type
_entity_poly.pdbx_seq_one_letter_code
_entity_poly.pdbx_strand_id
1 'polypeptide(L)'
;MDGPIVPDDLLERAEGHETLSDLLENETKIIDILEEHAGDDGGFTKIEIHSDGVELKKEPRGILSHPDREYLWGFREYQHPQSESNRKKEIRERVGYGLKDFIYLDQFLDDEERERIFQEEFDEEELQDSITSLVAFVYLGLQQDEAWFEELLERGILHGANSETQERGAGEATDVTVSIDIEYNPDVESLTQRLKDGDHLTPAEIGVLARAGELDPSDLERLEDTKSPSTPMTFQVERD
;
A
#
# COMPACT_ATOMS: atom_id res chain seq x y z
N MET A 1 24.74 -4.02 -26.10
CA MET A 1 23.51 -3.90 -26.90
C MET A 1 23.08 -2.48 -26.74
N ASP A 2 23.09 -1.74 -27.84
CA ASP A 2 22.82 -0.31 -27.88
C ASP A 2 21.40 -0.04 -27.39
N GLY A 3 21.28 0.71 -26.28
CA GLY A 3 20.01 1.29 -25.86
C GLY A 3 19.54 2.33 -26.88
N PRO A 4 18.26 2.74 -26.85
CA PRO A 4 17.78 3.76 -27.76
C PRO A 4 18.53 5.06 -27.46
N ILE A 5 19.39 5.46 -28.40
CA ILE A 5 19.96 6.79 -28.47
C ILE A 5 18.78 7.72 -28.73
N VAL A 6 18.56 8.69 -27.84
CA VAL A 6 17.61 9.78 -28.04
C VAL A 6 17.81 10.29 -29.47
N PRO A 7 16.79 10.29 -30.34
CA PRO A 7 16.98 10.63 -31.74
C PRO A 7 17.57 12.05 -31.84
N ASP A 8 18.57 12.23 -32.72
CA ASP A 8 19.39 13.45 -32.83
C ASP A 8 18.54 14.73 -33.04
N ASP A 9 17.28 14.59 -33.43
CA ASP A 9 16.31 15.66 -33.61
C ASP A 9 15.82 16.31 -32.30
N LEU A 10 15.93 15.62 -31.16
CA LEU A 10 15.67 16.22 -29.83
C LEU A 10 16.86 17.02 -29.31
N LEU A 11 18.09 16.63 -29.65
CA LEU A 11 19.30 17.40 -29.34
C LEU A 11 19.43 18.64 -30.22
N GLU A 12 19.05 18.57 -31.52
CA GLU A 12 19.05 19.74 -32.41
C GLU A 12 18.00 20.80 -32.02
N ARG A 13 16.86 20.41 -31.44
CA ARG A 13 15.84 21.36 -30.95
C ARG A 13 16.19 21.98 -29.58
N ALA A 14 17.20 21.46 -28.90
CA ALA A 14 17.81 22.02 -27.69
C ALA A 14 18.98 22.97 -27.98
N GLU A 15 19.29 23.29 -29.25
CA GLU A 15 20.23 24.35 -29.62
C GLU A 15 19.62 25.74 -29.38
N GLY A 16 19.36 26.07 -28.11
CA GLY A 16 18.72 27.33 -27.81
C GLY A 16 18.60 27.70 -26.34
N HIS A 17 19.39 27.11 -25.45
CA HIS A 17 19.29 27.21 -23.98
C HIS A 17 18.40 26.12 -23.40
N GLU A 18 19.01 25.04 -22.90
CA GLU A 18 18.44 24.25 -21.81
C GLU A 18 19.58 23.42 -21.20
N THR A 19 20.07 23.87 -20.05
CA THR A 19 20.89 23.02 -19.18
C THR A 19 20.01 21.88 -18.64
N LEU A 20 20.60 20.76 -18.19
CA LEU A 20 19.89 19.68 -17.48
C LEU A 20 19.00 20.21 -16.33
N SER A 21 19.36 21.36 -15.75
CA SER A 21 18.58 22.08 -14.75
C SER A 21 17.25 22.60 -15.29
N ASP A 22 17.22 23.08 -16.53
CA ASP A 22 16.03 23.66 -17.18
C ASP A 22 15.03 22.58 -17.63
N LEU A 23 15.50 21.35 -17.91
CA LEU A 23 14.67 20.17 -18.18
C LEU A 23 14.01 19.61 -16.92
N LEU A 24 14.72 19.63 -15.79
CA LEU A 24 14.22 19.24 -14.46
C LEU A 24 13.22 20.25 -13.87
N GLU A 25 13.36 21.53 -14.19
CA GLU A 25 12.44 22.58 -13.72
C GLU A 25 11.10 22.60 -14.48
N ASN A 26 10.96 21.84 -15.58
CA ASN A 26 9.79 21.90 -16.45
C ASN A 26 9.13 20.52 -16.59
N GLU A 27 8.37 20.11 -15.56
CA GLU A 27 7.61 18.84 -15.51
C GLU A 27 6.84 18.55 -16.81
N THR A 28 6.29 19.58 -17.45
CA THR A 28 5.54 19.47 -18.71
C THR A 28 6.37 18.87 -19.86
N LYS A 29 7.65 19.25 -19.96
CA LYS A 29 8.54 18.76 -21.05
C LYS A 29 8.95 17.31 -20.85
N ILE A 30 9.11 16.89 -19.59
CA ILE A 30 9.41 15.50 -19.26
C ILE A 30 8.20 14.63 -19.61
N ILE A 31 6.99 15.07 -19.25
CA ILE A 31 5.73 14.38 -19.58
C ILE A 31 5.55 14.25 -21.10
N ASP A 32 5.77 15.32 -21.87
CA ASP A 32 5.65 15.29 -23.34
C ASP A 32 6.64 14.28 -23.97
N ILE A 33 7.87 14.18 -23.46
CA ILE A 33 8.88 13.22 -23.94
C ILE A 33 8.46 11.78 -23.62
N LEU A 34 7.90 11.53 -22.43
CA LEU A 34 7.37 10.23 -22.04
C LEU A 34 6.20 9.80 -22.92
N GLU A 35 5.28 10.72 -23.24
CA GLU A 35 4.12 10.46 -24.09
C GLU A 35 4.50 10.21 -25.56
N GLU A 36 5.48 10.95 -26.09
CA GLU A 36 5.93 10.79 -27.48
C GLU A 36 6.66 9.46 -27.72
N HIS A 37 7.34 8.92 -26.70
CA HIS A 37 8.13 7.69 -26.80
C HIS A 37 7.43 6.45 -26.24
N ALA A 38 6.36 6.60 -25.45
CA ALA A 38 5.52 5.49 -25.02
C ALA A 38 4.71 4.93 -26.21
N GLY A 39 5.30 3.99 -26.93
CA GLY A 39 4.55 3.15 -27.87
C GLY A 39 3.44 2.35 -27.16
N ASP A 40 2.53 1.78 -27.96
CA ASP A 40 1.32 1.01 -27.56
C ASP A 40 1.60 -0.22 -26.65
N ASP A 41 2.88 -0.53 -26.39
CA ASP A 41 3.37 -1.77 -25.78
C ASP A 41 3.90 -1.64 -24.34
N GLY A 42 3.52 -0.57 -23.62
CA GLY A 42 3.75 -0.41 -22.18
C GLY A 42 4.98 0.41 -21.86
N GLY A 43 4.69 1.55 -21.23
CA GLY A 43 5.56 2.69 -21.00
C GLY A 43 6.77 2.48 -20.11
N PHE A 44 7.58 3.54 -20.10
CA PHE A 44 8.77 3.68 -19.28
C PHE A 44 8.37 3.98 -17.85
N THR A 45 9.10 3.41 -16.90
CA THR A 45 8.68 3.43 -15.48
C THR A 45 9.67 4.17 -14.59
N LYS A 46 10.90 4.37 -15.08
CA LYS A 46 11.94 5.14 -14.40
C LYS A 46 12.69 6.02 -15.40
N ILE A 47 12.89 7.28 -15.04
CA ILE A 47 13.75 8.22 -15.73
C ILE A 47 15.01 8.37 -14.90
N GLU A 48 16.15 7.98 -15.45
CA GLU A 48 17.45 8.22 -14.83
C GLU A 48 18.13 9.38 -15.54
N ILE A 49 18.51 10.40 -14.76
CA ILE A 49 19.15 11.60 -15.28
C ILE A 49 20.63 11.50 -14.95
N HIS A 50 21.44 11.38 -16.01
CA HIS A 50 22.89 11.29 -15.93
C HIS A 50 23.51 12.60 -16.43
N SER A 51 24.80 12.80 -16.13
CA SER A 51 25.53 14.01 -16.56
C SER A 51 25.64 14.18 -18.08
N ASP A 52 25.42 13.10 -18.83
CA ASP A 52 25.57 12.99 -20.28
C ASP A 52 24.25 12.67 -21.01
N GLY A 53 23.12 12.58 -20.31
CA GLY A 53 21.81 12.36 -20.94
C GLY A 53 20.72 11.88 -20.00
N VAL A 54 19.54 11.61 -20.59
CA VAL A 54 18.38 11.03 -19.90
C VAL A 54 18.20 9.60 -20.39
N GLU A 55 18.19 8.63 -19.48
CA GLU A 55 17.92 7.22 -19.78
C GLU A 55 16.50 6.86 -19.34
N LEU A 56 15.72 6.31 -20.28
CA LEU A 56 14.39 5.78 -20.01
C LEU A 56 14.47 4.27 -19.80
N LYS A 57 14.26 3.82 -18.56
CA LYS A 57 14.25 2.38 -18.24
C LYS A 57 12.82 1.84 -18.21
N LYS A 58 12.63 0.73 -18.93
CA LYS A 58 11.45 -0.13 -18.78
C LYS A 58 11.71 -1.06 -17.61
N GLU A 59 11.02 -0.83 -16.50
CA GLU A 59 11.16 -1.70 -15.34
C GLU A 59 10.57 -3.08 -15.63
N PRO A 60 11.17 -4.14 -15.05
CA PRO A 60 10.56 -5.46 -15.07
C PRO A 60 9.18 -5.39 -14.38
N ARG A 61 8.25 -6.24 -14.84
CA ARG A 61 6.96 -6.38 -14.16
C ARG A 61 7.18 -7.06 -12.81
N GLY A 62 6.61 -6.47 -11.76
CA GLY A 62 6.41 -7.18 -10.49
C GLY A 62 5.08 -7.92 -10.50
N ILE A 63 4.40 -7.95 -9.35
CA ILE A 63 3.00 -8.39 -9.24
C ILE A 63 2.10 -7.56 -10.18
N LEU A 64 2.34 -6.25 -10.23
CA LEU A 64 1.65 -5.32 -11.10
C LEU A 64 2.36 -5.20 -12.45
N SER A 65 1.59 -5.19 -13.54
CA SER A 65 2.11 -4.76 -14.84
C SER A 65 2.18 -3.25 -14.93
N HIS A 66 2.91 -2.77 -15.94
CA HIS A 66 3.01 -1.34 -16.20
C HIS A 66 1.64 -0.64 -16.37
N PRO A 67 0.67 -1.17 -17.16
CA PRO A 67 -0.66 -0.56 -17.22
C PRO A 67 -1.50 -0.64 -15.94
N ASP A 68 -1.13 -1.51 -14.99
CA ASP A 68 -1.74 -1.51 -13.66
C ASP A 68 -1.22 -0.33 -12.82
N ARG A 69 0.10 -0.08 -12.88
CA ARG A 69 0.75 1.02 -12.17
C ARG A 69 0.25 2.37 -12.70
N GLU A 70 0.24 2.58 -14.01
CA GLU A 70 -0.31 3.80 -14.63
C GLU A 70 -1.76 4.07 -14.19
N TYR A 71 -2.58 3.02 -14.10
CA TYR A 71 -3.96 3.16 -13.63
C TYR A 71 -4.03 3.56 -12.15
N LEU A 72 -3.22 2.95 -11.28
CA LEU A 72 -3.19 3.26 -9.85
C LEU A 72 -2.60 4.64 -9.55
N TRP A 73 -1.64 5.10 -10.35
CA TRP A 73 -1.06 6.45 -10.26
C TRP A 73 -1.97 7.54 -10.85
N GLY A 74 -3.06 7.16 -11.51
CA GLY A 74 -3.99 8.11 -12.14
C GLY A 74 -3.52 8.61 -13.51
N PHE A 75 -2.45 8.07 -14.08
CA PHE A 75 -1.97 8.41 -15.42
C PHE A 75 -2.76 7.72 -16.54
N ARG A 76 -3.56 6.70 -16.21
CA ARG A 76 -4.44 6.02 -17.16
C ARG A 76 -5.88 6.04 -16.69
N GLU A 77 -6.75 6.64 -17.50
CA GLU A 77 -8.20 6.62 -17.30
C GLU A 77 -8.91 5.75 -18.35
N TYR A 78 -9.95 5.03 -17.92
CA TYR A 78 -10.76 4.21 -18.81
C TYR A 78 -12.09 4.89 -19.13
N GLN A 79 -12.33 5.14 -20.42
CA GLN A 79 -13.58 5.77 -20.89
C GLN A 79 -14.82 4.89 -20.72
N HIS A 80 -14.64 3.57 -20.65
CA HIS A 80 -15.73 2.61 -20.55
C HIS A 80 -15.74 1.94 -19.16
N PRO A 81 -16.87 1.98 -18.42
CA PRO A 81 -16.97 1.38 -17.09
C PRO A 81 -16.60 -0.11 -17.05
N GLN A 82 -16.89 -0.85 -18.12
CA GLN A 82 -16.53 -2.26 -18.22
C GLN A 82 -15.01 -2.46 -18.27
N SER A 83 -14.28 -1.62 -19.00
CA SER A 83 -12.82 -1.69 -19.11
C SER A 83 -12.17 -1.35 -17.78
N GLU A 84 -12.68 -0.34 -17.07
CA GLU A 84 -12.21 0.01 -15.74
C GLU A 84 -12.47 -1.13 -14.73
N SER A 85 -13.67 -1.72 -14.76
CA SER A 85 -14.03 -2.86 -13.91
C SER A 85 -13.11 -4.06 -14.17
N ASN A 86 -12.83 -4.36 -15.44
CA ASN A 86 -11.89 -5.42 -15.82
C ASN A 86 -10.48 -5.12 -15.28
N ARG A 87 -9.99 -3.88 -15.40
CA ARG A 87 -8.69 -3.48 -14.85
C ARG A 87 -8.61 -3.69 -13.34
N LYS A 88 -9.62 -3.23 -12.58
CA LYS A 88 -9.70 -3.44 -11.12
C LYS A 88 -9.69 -4.93 -10.76
N LYS A 89 -10.40 -5.75 -11.54
CA LYS A 89 -10.44 -7.20 -11.36
C LYS A 89 -9.07 -7.83 -11.62
N GLU A 90 -8.40 -7.48 -12.71
CA GLU A 90 -7.08 -8.00 -13.06
C GLU A 90 -6.03 -7.67 -11.99
N ILE A 91 -6.02 -6.42 -11.50
CA ILE A 91 -5.14 -6.00 -10.39
C ILE A 91 -5.40 -6.87 -9.15
N ARG A 92 -6.68 -7.02 -8.75
CA ARG A 92 -7.06 -7.83 -7.60
C ARG A 92 -6.60 -9.28 -7.73
N GLU A 93 -6.82 -9.89 -8.90
CA GLU A 93 -6.41 -11.27 -9.16
C GLU A 93 -4.89 -11.40 -9.09
N ARG A 94 -4.13 -10.50 -9.72
CA ARG A 94 -2.66 -10.53 -9.68
C ARG A 94 -2.09 -10.36 -8.28
N VAL A 95 -2.58 -9.39 -7.51
CA VAL A 95 -2.17 -9.22 -6.11
C VAL A 95 -2.51 -10.47 -5.30
N GLY A 96 -3.71 -11.02 -5.47
CA GLY A 96 -4.12 -12.25 -4.78
C GLY A 96 -3.29 -13.48 -5.14
N TYR A 97 -2.85 -13.63 -6.39
CA TYR A 97 -1.93 -14.69 -6.79
C TYR A 97 -0.49 -14.42 -6.35
N GLY A 98 -0.01 -13.18 -6.45
CA GLY A 98 1.32 -12.79 -5.98
C GLY A 98 1.53 -13.04 -4.49
N LEU A 99 0.51 -12.77 -3.66
CA LEU A 99 0.55 -13.12 -2.23
C LEU A 99 0.62 -14.64 -2.01
N LYS A 100 -0.05 -15.45 -2.84
CA LYS A 100 0.02 -16.92 -2.76
C LYS A 100 1.38 -17.44 -3.20
N ASP A 101 2.04 -16.75 -4.11
CA ASP A 101 3.35 -17.17 -4.61
C ASP A 101 4.42 -17.16 -3.53
N PHE A 102 4.27 -16.38 -2.45
CA PHE A 102 5.16 -16.44 -1.28
C PHE A 102 5.22 -17.83 -0.64
N ILE A 103 4.16 -18.66 -0.75
CA ILE A 103 4.20 -20.05 -0.30
C ILE A 103 5.21 -20.86 -1.13
N TYR A 104 5.32 -20.57 -2.44
CA TYR A 104 6.29 -21.23 -3.31
C TYR A 104 7.69 -20.64 -3.11
N LEU A 105 7.82 -19.33 -2.94
CA LEU A 105 9.12 -18.70 -2.67
C LEU A 105 9.72 -19.25 -1.37
N ASP A 106 8.92 -19.34 -0.31
CA ASP A 106 9.33 -19.92 0.98
C ASP A 106 9.80 -21.38 0.86
N GLN A 107 9.14 -22.18 0.00
CA GLN A 107 9.44 -23.62 -0.11
C GLN A 107 10.53 -23.98 -1.13
N PHE A 108 10.69 -23.17 -2.17
CA PHE A 108 11.45 -23.56 -3.37
C PHE A 108 12.51 -22.56 -3.81
N LEU A 109 12.48 -21.31 -3.33
CA LEU A 109 13.57 -20.38 -3.59
C LEU A 109 14.73 -20.71 -2.65
N ASP A 110 15.94 -20.83 -3.20
CA ASP A 110 17.12 -21.07 -2.40
C ASP A 110 17.51 -19.84 -1.57
N ASP A 111 18.27 -20.07 -0.51
CA ASP A 111 18.64 -19.04 0.46
C ASP A 111 19.54 -17.95 -0.17
N GLU A 112 20.39 -18.31 -1.14
CA GLU A 112 21.29 -17.36 -1.82
C GLU A 112 20.49 -16.38 -2.68
N GLU A 113 19.56 -16.88 -3.51
CA GLU A 113 18.69 -16.01 -4.31
C GLU A 113 17.72 -15.20 -3.42
N ARG A 114 17.25 -15.76 -2.30
CA ARG A 114 16.49 -14.99 -1.31
C ARG A 114 17.32 -13.82 -0.77
N GLU A 115 18.57 -14.05 -0.37
CA GLU A 115 19.46 -13.01 0.14
C GLU A 115 19.73 -11.92 -0.91
N ARG A 116 19.97 -12.31 -2.16
CA ARG A 116 20.21 -11.38 -3.27
C ARG A 116 19.02 -10.47 -3.56
N ILE A 117 17.78 -10.94 -3.43
CA ILE A 117 16.59 -10.08 -3.56
C ILE A 117 16.65 -8.91 -2.58
N PHE A 118 17.03 -9.14 -1.32
CA PHE A 118 17.08 -8.08 -0.30
C PHE A 118 18.33 -7.20 -0.38
N GLN A 119 19.38 -7.62 -1.10
CA GLN A 119 20.65 -6.90 -1.19
C GLN A 119 20.87 -6.18 -2.53
N GLU A 120 20.32 -6.71 -3.63
CA GLU A 120 20.59 -6.24 -4.99
C GLU A 120 19.40 -5.49 -5.61
N GLU A 121 18.16 -5.85 -5.28
CA GLU A 121 16.96 -5.29 -5.94
C GLU A 121 16.42 -4.03 -5.27
N PHE A 122 16.86 -3.71 -4.05
CA PHE A 122 16.41 -2.56 -3.28
C PHE A 122 17.60 -1.82 -2.67
N ASP A 123 17.48 -0.50 -2.56
CA ASP A 123 18.22 0.21 -1.53
C ASP A 123 17.50 0.12 -0.17
N GLU A 124 18.16 0.57 0.91
CA GLU A 124 17.64 0.41 2.27
C GLU A 124 16.31 1.17 2.49
N GLU A 125 16.16 2.35 1.90
CA GLU A 125 14.96 3.19 2.04
C GLU A 125 13.79 2.59 1.26
N GLU A 126 14.03 2.20 -0.01
CA GLU A 126 13.03 1.56 -0.86
C GLU A 126 12.54 0.23 -0.26
N LEU A 127 13.45 -0.55 0.33
CA LEU A 127 13.09 -1.78 1.03
C LEU A 127 12.18 -1.49 2.24
N GLN A 128 12.55 -0.51 3.07
CA GLN A 128 11.76 -0.12 4.24
C GLN A 128 10.36 0.36 3.85
N ASP A 129 10.25 1.21 2.84
CA ASP A 129 8.97 1.73 2.34
C ASP A 129 8.10 0.62 1.73
N SER A 130 8.71 -0.30 0.99
CA SER A 130 8.03 -1.44 0.37
C SER A 130 7.47 -2.40 1.42
N ILE A 131 8.27 -2.76 2.43
CA ILE A 131 7.85 -3.63 3.52
C ILE A 131 6.79 -2.94 4.40
N THR A 132 6.96 -1.65 4.70
CA THR A 132 5.96 -0.86 5.46
C THR A 132 4.63 -0.82 4.73
N SER A 133 4.66 -0.59 3.41
CA SER A 133 3.46 -0.59 2.56
C SER A 133 2.79 -1.96 2.52
N LEU A 134 3.56 -3.05 2.46
CA LEU A 134 3.05 -4.43 2.53
C LEU A 134 2.36 -4.71 3.87
N VAL A 135 3.01 -4.34 4.98
CA VAL A 135 2.46 -4.49 6.34
C VAL A 135 1.14 -3.74 6.47
N ALA A 136 1.09 -2.47 6.05
CA ALA A 136 -0.13 -1.67 6.06
C ALA A 136 -1.23 -2.26 5.17
N PHE A 137 -0.87 -2.72 3.97
CA PHE A 137 -1.81 -3.35 3.03
C PHE A 137 -2.44 -4.62 3.62
N VAL A 138 -1.64 -5.49 4.26
CA VAL A 138 -2.13 -6.71 4.90
C VAL A 138 -3.00 -6.36 6.11
N TYR A 139 -2.56 -5.44 6.98
CA TYR A 139 -3.32 -5.02 8.15
C TYR A 139 -4.71 -4.47 7.77
N LEU A 140 -4.78 -3.62 6.75
CA LEU A 140 -6.05 -3.13 6.21
C LEU A 140 -6.89 -4.24 5.55
N GLY A 141 -6.24 -5.17 4.85
CA GLY A 141 -6.91 -6.34 4.24
C GLY A 141 -7.54 -7.29 5.26
N LEU A 142 -6.98 -7.36 6.47
CA LEU A 142 -7.52 -8.09 7.62
C LEU A 142 -8.55 -7.27 8.41
N GLN A 143 -9.00 -6.13 7.87
CA GLN A 143 -9.96 -5.22 8.52
C GLN A 143 -9.46 -4.69 9.86
N GLN A 144 -8.14 -4.52 10.01
CA GLN A 144 -7.52 -4.00 11.22
C GLN A 144 -7.77 -4.88 12.46
N ASP A 145 -7.95 -6.19 12.26
CA ASP A 145 -8.01 -7.16 13.35
C ASP A 145 -6.60 -7.37 13.95
N GLU A 146 -6.29 -6.60 14.99
CA GLU A 146 -5.00 -6.59 15.68
C GLU A 146 -4.58 -7.98 16.16
N ALA A 147 -5.49 -8.71 16.83
CA ALA A 147 -5.20 -10.03 17.38
C ALA A 147 -4.91 -11.06 16.28
N TRP A 148 -5.67 -11.03 15.19
CA TRP A 148 -5.40 -11.92 14.06
C TRP A 148 -4.09 -11.55 13.35
N PHE A 149 -3.77 -10.26 13.26
CA PHE A 149 -2.53 -9.81 12.66
C PHE A 149 -1.30 -10.19 13.50
N GLU A 150 -1.36 -10.04 14.82
CA GLU A 150 -0.34 -10.54 15.77
C GLU A 150 -0.08 -12.05 15.57
N GLU A 151 -1.14 -12.88 15.55
CA GLU A 151 -1.01 -14.33 15.36
C GLU A 151 -0.30 -14.66 14.03
N LEU A 152 -0.63 -13.95 12.94
CA LEU A 152 0.00 -14.17 11.64
C LEU A 152 1.49 -13.80 11.64
N LEU A 153 1.86 -12.69 12.29
CA LEU A 153 3.25 -12.27 12.42
C LEU A 153 4.05 -13.25 13.28
N GLU A 154 3.50 -13.67 14.42
CA GLU A 154 4.13 -14.68 15.29
C GLU A 154 4.42 -15.97 14.53
N ARG A 155 3.45 -16.48 13.78
CA ARG A 155 3.59 -17.69 12.98
C ARG A 155 4.63 -17.53 11.88
N GLY A 156 4.62 -16.40 11.17
CA GLY A 156 5.59 -16.11 10.12
C GLY A 156 7.03 -16.01 10.63
N ILE A 157 7.23 -15.30 11.74
CA ILE A 157 8.55 -15.13 12.38
C ILE A 157 9.04 -16.46 12.95
N LEU A 158 8.17 -17.24 13.61
CA LEU A 158 8.53 -18.55 14.16
C LEU A 158 8.94 -19.52 13.04
N HIS A 159 8.21 -19.52 11.93
CA HIS A 159 8.55 -20.29 10.74
C HIS A 159 9.92 -19.87 10.20
N GLY A 160 10.13 -18.58 9.93
CA GLY A 160 11.40 -18.07 9.40
C GLY A 160 12.60 -18.31 10.32
N ALA A 161 12.42 -18.18 11.65
CA ALA A 161 13.45 -18.48 12.64
C ALA A 161 13.91 -19.95 12.61
N ASN A 162 13.03 -20.83 12.14
CA ASN A 162 13.28 -22.27 12.02
C ASN A 162 13.62 -22.74 10.60
N SER A 163 13.56 -21.86 9.59
CA SER A 163 13.92 -22.19 8.22
C SER A 163 15.44 -22.42 8.04
N GLU A 164 16.28 -21.82 8.90
CA GLU A 164 17.76 -21.84 8.79
C GLU A 164 18.47 -22.68 9.88
N THR A 165 17.75 -23.51 10.64
CA THR A 165 18.24 -24.16 11.89
C THR A 165 19.40 -25.14 11.71
N GLN A 166 19.87 -25.44 10.49
CA GLN A 166 21.07 -26.26 10.31
C GLN A 166 22.36 -25.54 10.78
N GLU A 167 22.38 -24.21 10.86
CA GLU A 167 23.61 -23.46 11.17
C GLU A 167 23.66 -22.88 12.58
N ARG A 168 22.51 -22.66 13.21
CA ARG A 168 22.46 -22.13 14.58
C ARG A 168 22.51 -23.31 15.55
N GLY A 169 23.70 -23.61 16.08
CA GLY A 169 23.91 -24.58 17.18
C GLY A 169 23.17 -24.26 18.50
N ALA A 170 22.14 -23.40 18.44
CA ALA A 170 21.28 -22.91 19.51
C ALA A 170 19.94 -23.67 19.64
N GLY A 171 19.60 -24.56 18.69
CA GLY A 171 18.35 -25.32 18.70
C GLY A 171 17.20 -24.63 17.93
N GLU A 172 16.02 -25.23 18.00
CA GLU A 172 14.79 -24.76 17.32
C GLU A 172 14.12 -23.64 18.14
N ALA A 173 13.68 -22.57 17.47
CA ALA A 173 12.83 -21.56 18.08
C ALA A 173 11.46 -22.18 18.38
N THR A 174 10.98 -22.04 19.61
CA THR A 174 9.72 -22.66 20.04
C THR A 174 8.60 -21.66 20.31
N ASP A 175 8.93 -20.38 20.40
CA ASP A 175 8.00 -19.32 20.79
C ASP A 175 8.43 -17.96 20.19
N VAL A 176 7.44 -17.17 19.79
CA VAL A 176 7.57 -15.78 19.34
C VAL A 176 6.40 -15.02 19.95
N THR A 177 6.65 -13.84 20.49
CA THR A 177 5.61 -12.93 20.96
C THR A 177 5.63 -11.66 20.13
N VAL A 178 4.48 -11.28 19.57
CA VAL A 178 4.26 -9.98 18.94
C VAL A 178 3.18 -9.25 19.72
N SER A 179 3.40 -7.97 19.98
CA SER A 179 2.40 -7.12 20.63
C SER A 179 2.31 -5.79 19.91
N ILE A 180 1.10 -5.45 19.48
CA ILE A 180 0.75 -4.24 18.77
C ILE A 180 -0.15 -3.43 19.69
N ASP A 181 0.28 -2.22 20.02
CA ASP A 181 -0.48 -1.26 20.81
C ASP A 181 -0.64 0.02 19.98
N ILE A 182 -1.85 0.28 19.50
CA ILE A 182 -2.15 1.43 18.65
C ILE A 182 -2.85 2.50 19.46
N GLU A 183 -2.16 3.61 19.66
CA GLU A 183 -2.75 4.81 20.27
C GLU A 183 -3.41 5.69 19.20
N TYR A 184 -4.73 5.79 19.26
CA TYR A 184 -5.47 6.73 18.41
C TYR A 184 -5.55 8.09 19.11
N ASN A 185 -5.06 9.14 18.45
CA ASN A 185 -5.33 10.52 18.86
C ASN A 185 -6.63 10.99 18.19
N PRO A 186 -7.75 11.08 18.92
CA PRO A 186 -9.01 11.41 18.32
C PRO A 186 -9.07 12.90 17.94
N ASP A 187 -9.63 13.18 16.78
CA ASP A 187 -9.93 14.55 16.35
C ASP A 187 -11.19 15.05 17.07
N VAL A 188 -10.97 15.60 18.26
CA VAL A 188 -12.02 16.14 19.13
C VAL A 188 -12.79 17.25 18.42
N GLU A 189 -12.12 18.11 17.64
CA GLU A 189 -12.77 19.24 16.95
C GLU A 189 -13.76 18.74 15.90
N SER A 190 -13.34 17.76 15.08
CA SER A 190 -14.20 17.10 14.10
C SER A 190 -15.39 16.39 14.73
N LEU A 191 -15.17 15.67 15.84
CA LEU A 191 -16.25 15.00 16.58
C LEU A 191 -17.26 16.00 17.17
N THR A 192 -16.80 17.11 17.72
CA THR A 192 -17.65 18.18 18.24
C THR A 192 -18.47 18.82 17.12
N GLN A 193 -17.87 19.03 15.94
CA GLN A 193 -18.58 19.57 14.79
C GLN A 193 -19.66 18.62 14.28
N ARG A 194 -19.34 17.32 14.13
CA ARG A 194 -20.31 16.27 13.78
C ARG A 194 -21.48 16.19 14.76
N LEU A 195 -21.21 16.31 16.07
CA LEU A 195 -22.27 16.35 17.09
C LEU A 195 -23.20 17.56 16.92
N LYS A 196 -22.62 18.75 16.64
CA LYS A 196 -23.40 19.99 16.40
C LYS A 196 -24.23 19.92 15.12
N ASP A 197 -23.71 19.26 14.09
CA ASP A 197 -24.39 19.06 12.82
C ASP A 197 -25.49 17.99 12.90
N GLY A 198 -25.55 17.26 14.03
CA GLY A 198 -26.57 16.24 14.30
C GLY A 198 -26.23 14.86 13.74
N ASP A 199 -24.97 14.62 13.40
CA ASP A 199 -24.51 13.31 12.93
C ASP A 199 -24.52 12.27 14.06
N HIS A 200 -24.67 11.01 13.68
CA HIS A 200 -24.55 9.90 14.62
C HIS A 200 -23.10 9.68 15.02
N LEU A 201 -22.85 9.74 16.32
CA LEU A 201 -21.59 9.33 16.94
C LEU A 201 -21.73 7.94 17.55
N THR A 202 -20.68 7.14 17.45
CA THR A 202 -20.55 5.86 18.14
C THR A 202 -20.35 6.07 19.65
N PRO A 203 -20.62 5.05 20.48
CA PRO A 203 -20.35 5.12 21.92
C PRO A 203 -18.89 5.46 22.27
N ALA A 204 -17.93 5.01 21.46
CA ALA A 204 -16.52 5.32 21.63
C ALA A 204 -16.22 6.81 21.38
N GLU A 205 -16.76 7.37 20.29
CA GLU A 205 -16.64 8.80 19.96
C GLU A 205 -17.31 9.70 21.00
N ILE A 206 -18.49 9.31 21.52
CA ILE A 206 -19.14 10.01 22.65
C ILE A 206 -18.25 9.96 23.90
N GLY A 207 -17.63 8.81 24.17
CA GLY A 207 -16.68 8.65 25.27
C GLY A 207 -15.44 9.53 25.14
N VAL A 208 -14.97 9.77 23.91
CA VAL A 208 -13.89 10.74 23.65
C VAL A 208 -14.32 12.16 24.02
N LEU A 209 -15.46 12.61 23.50
CA LEU A 209 -15.98 13.96 23.78
C LEU A 209 -16.22 14.18 25.27
N ALA A 210 -16.74 13.16 25.98
CA ALA A 210 -16.93 13.19 27.42
C ALA A 210 -15.61 13.39 28.19
N ARG A 211 -14.54 12.67 27.81
CA ARG A 211 -13.22 12.81 28.43
C ARG A 211 -12.57 14.16 28.11
N ALA A 212 -12.81 14.67 26.91
CA ALA A 212 -12.33 15.98 26.48
C ALA A 212 -13.07 17.15 27.15
N GLY A 213 -14.24 16.90 27.78
CA GLY A 213 -15.06 17.94 28.40
C GLY A 213 -15.88 18.75 27.39
N GLU A 214 -16.07 18.22 26.18
CA GLU A 214 -16.75 18.87 25.05
C GLU A 214 -18.24 18.46 24.92
N LEU A 215 -18.79 17.72 25.90
CA LEU A 215 -20.22 17.38 25.96
C LEU A 215 -20.96 18.33 26.90
N ASP A 216 -21.92 19.06 26.35
CA ASP A 216 -22.85 19.85 27.15
C ASP A 216 -24.06 19.01 27.59
N PRO A 217 -24.74 19.36 28.71
CA PRO A 217 -25.95 18.68 29.15
C PRO A 217 -27.06 18.62 28.09
N SER A 218 -27.15 19.63 27.20
CA SER A 218 -28.09 19.65 26.08
C SER A 218 -27.79 18.62 25.00
N ASP A 219 -26.55 18.13 24.91
CA ASP A 219 -26.17 17.11 23.92
C ASP A 219 -26.55 15.71 24.39
N LEU A 220 -26.65 15.50 25.71
CA LEU A 220 -27.12 14.26 26.31
C LEU A 220 -28.61 14.01 25.99
N GLU A 221 -29.43 15.07 25.93
CA GLU A 221 -30.85 14.98 25.55
C GLU A 221 -31.01 14.51 24.08
N ARG A 222 -30.09 14.92 23.19
CA ARG A 222 -30.09 14.48 21.78
C ARG A 222 -29.71 13.01 21.61
N LEU A 223 -28.85 12.49 22.49
CA LEU A 223 -28.44 11.10 22.48
C LEU A 223 -29.53 10.16 23.03
N GLU A 224 -30.33 10.61 24.00
CA GLU A 224 -31.46 9.84 24.54
C GLU A 224 -32.61 9.62 23.54
N ASP A 225 -32.82 10.55 22.61
CA ASP A 225 -33.83 10.43 21.55
C ASP A 225 -33.44 9.41 20.48
N THR A 226 -32.15 9.10 20.34
CA THR A 226 -31.64 8.02 19.47
C THR A 226 -31.66 6.67 20.18
N LYS A 227 -32.83 6.20 20.61
CA LYS A 227 -32.98 4.82 21.08
C LYS A 227 -32.49 3.87 19.99
N SER A 228 -31.44 3.11 20.31
CA SER A 228 -30.99 1.97 19.52
C SER A 228 -32.19 1.10 19.14
N PRO A 229 -32.28 0.57 17.91
CA PRO A 229 -33.29 -0.42 17.58
C PRO A 229 -33.13 -1.56 18.59
N SER A 230 -34.16 -1.77 19.41
CA SER A 230 -34.18 -2.87 20.35
C SER A 230 -34.13 -4.17 19.53
N THR A 231 -32.95 -4.76 19.34
CA THR A 231 -32.86 -6.12 18.84
C THR A 231 -33.45 -7.02 19.91
N PRO A 232 -34.60 -7.68 19.69
CA PRO A 232 -35.11 -8.61 20.67
C PRO A 232 -34.15 -9.79 20.74
N MET A 233 -33.42 -9.95 21.86
CA MET A 233 -32.75 -11.21 22.17
C MET A 233 -33.83 -12.28 22.35
N THR A 234 -34.03 -13.08 21.31
CA THR A 234 -34.85 -14.29 21.41
C THR A 234 -33.96 -15.38 21.98
N PHE A 235 -33.99 -15.56 23.29
CA PHE A 235 -33.45 -16.78 23.91
C PHE A 235 -34.42 -17.93 23.62
N GLN A 236 -34.09 -18.75 22.62
CA GLN A 236 -34.68 -20.08 22.50
C GLN A 236 -34.02 -20.98 23.55
N VAL A 237 -34.75 -21.21 24.64
CA VAL A 237 -34.46 -22.31 25.55
C VAL A 237 -34.99 -23.57 24.89
N GLU A 238 -34.11 -24.34 24.25
CA GLU A 238 -34.44 -25.72 23.91
C GLU A 238 -34.62 -26.49 25.22
N ARG A 239 -35.84 -26.99 25.45
CA ARG A 239 -36.11 -28.03 26.42
C ARG A 239 -36.33 -29.34 25.68
N ASP A 240 -35.59 -30.33 26.17
CA ASP A 240 -35.61 -31.78 25.98
C ASP A 240 -34.97 -32.36 24.71
#